data_AF-A0A8K0HPB3-F1
#
_entry.id   AF-A0A8K0HPB3-F1
#
_cell.length_a   1.000
_cell.length_b   1.000
_cell.length_c   1.000
_cell.angle_alpha   90.00
_cell.angle_beta   90.00
_cell.angle_gamma   90.00
#
_symmetry.space_group_name_H-M   'P 1'
#
loop_
_entity.id
_entity.type
_entity.pdbx_description
1 polymer ?
#
loop_
_entity_poly.entity_id
_entity_poly.type
_entity_poly.pdbx_seq_one_letter_code
_entity_poly.pdbx_strand_id
1 'polypeptide(L)'
;MAEYDRASELKAFDETKAGVKAGQTKFSIPVIDLGGLLDDSIRRNEIVEKVREASETWGFFQIVNHGIPVGVLEEMKDGVKRFHEQDTEVKKQFYTRDVSKPVVYDSNFDLYSAPSANWRDTLTVHMAPNPPKPEDLPEVSRHILMEYSKEVMKVGDLLLELLSEALGLNPSHLKDIDCAQGVVVLGHYYPACPQPELTLGTSKHSDNNFLTVLLQDHIGGLQVLLRTTGLTYPMRLVL
;
A
#
# COMPACT_ATOMS: atom_id res chain seq x y z
N MET A 1 -34.83 -0.96 -23.63
CA MET A 1 -33.38 -0.69 -23.57
C MET A 1 -33.00 -0.11 -24.92
N ALA A 2 -32.50 1.12 -24.97
CA ALA A 2 -32.07 1.70 -26.24
C ALA A 2 -30.83 0.96 -26.74
N GLU A 3 -30.84 0.56 -27.99
CA GLU A 3 -29.75 -0.15 -28.66
C GLU A 3 -28.57 0.83 -28.83
N TYR A 4 -27.39 0.45 -28.33
CA TYR A 4 -26.19 1.29 -28.39
C TYR A 4 -25.66 1.35 -29.83
N ASP A 5 -25.78 2.50 -30.49
CA ASP A 5 -25.33 2.72 -31.86
C ASP A 5 -23.87 3.18 -31.90
N ARG A 6 -22.97 2.21 -31.86
CA ARG A 6 -21.52 2.40 -31.99
C ARG A 6 -21.14 3.10 -33.31
N ALA A 7 -21.91 2.92 -34.39
CA ALA A 7 -21.54 3.46 -35.70
C ALA A 7 -21.70 4.99 -35.74
N SER A 8 -22.75 5.51 -35.13
CA SER A 8 -22.97 6.95 -35.01
C SER A 8 -21.91 7.65 -34.15
N GLU A 9 -21.46 7.02 -33.06
CA GLU A 9 -20.37 7.57 -32.23
C GLU A 9 -19.03 7.61 -32.97
N LEU A 10 -18.68 6.55 -33.69
CA LEU A 10 -17.43 6.51 -34.48
C LEU A 10 -17.44 7.57 -35.59
N LYS A 11 -18.60 7.77 -36.23
CA LYS A 11 -18.77 8.80 -37.26
C LYS A 11 -18.65 10.21 -36.68
N ALA A 12 -19.28 10.47 -35.53
CA ALA A 12 -19.17 11.74 -34.83
C ALA A 12 -17.71 12.04 -34.43
N PHE A 13 -16.98 11.02 -33.95
CA PHE A 13 -15.55 11.15 -33.65
C PHE A 13 -14.72 11.50 -34.90
N ASP A 14 -14.94 10.81 -36.03
CA ASP A 14 -14.23 11.06 -37.29
C ASP A 14 -14.53 12.45 -37.87
N GLU A 15 -15.79 12.90 -37.77
CA GLU A 15 -16.24 14.24 -38.17
C GLU A 15 -15.54 15.35 -37.38
N THR A 16 -15.14 15.11 -36.13
CA THR A 16 -14.40 16.11 -35.35
C THR A 16 -13.02 16.41 -35.91
N LYS A 17 -12.45 15.53 -36.75
CA LYS A 17 -11.08 15.60 -37.28
C LYS A 17 -10.02 15.80 -36.18
N ALA A 18 -10.37 15.57 -34.91
CA ALA A 18 -9.57 15.98 -33.76
C ALA A 18 -8.33 15.10 -33.54
N GLY A 19 -8.26 13.96 -34.24
CA GLY A 19 -7.31 12.89 -33.97
C GLY A 19 -7.54 12.27 -32.59
N VAL A 20 -6.79 11.21 -32.26
CA VAL A 20 -6.71 10.75 -30.88
C VAL A 20 -5.89 11.79 -30.12
N LYS A 21 -6.55 12.78 -29.52
CA LYS A 21 -5.91 13.58 -28.47
C LYS A 21 -5.71 12.63 -27.30
N ALA A 22 -4.45 12.23 -27.07
CA ALA A 22 -4.07 11.70 -25.78
C ALA A 22 -4.31 12.84 -24.78
N GLY A 23 -5.53 12.89 -24.22
CA GLY A 23 -5.80 13.66 -23.03
C GLY A 23 -4.91 13.06 -21.95
N GLN A 24 -3.70 13.60 -21.79
CA GLN A 24 -2.94 13.41 -20.56
C GLN A 24 -3.68 14.21 -19.49
N THR A 25 -4.78 13.68 -19.00
CA THR A 25 -5.21 13.99 -17.65
C THR A 25 -4.05 13.56 -16.76
N LYS A 26 -3.23 14.53 -16.34
CA LYS A 26 -2.25 14.34 -15.28
C LYS A 26 -3.04 14.07 -14.01
N PHE A 27 -3.35 12.81 -13.78
CA PHE A 27 -3.81 12.35 -12.49
C PHE A 27 -2.58 12.31 -11.58
N SER A 28 -2.61 13.08 -10.49
CA SER A 28 -1.63 13.00 -9.42
C SER A 28 -2.35 12.48 -8.18
N ILE A 29 -1.81 11.43 -7.56
CA ILE A 29 -2.33 10.94 -6.28
C ILE A 29 -2.26 12.08 -5.26
N PRO A 30 -3.33 12.33 -4.47
CA PRO A 30 -3.32 13.38 -3.45
C PRO A 30 -2.16 13.21 -2.47
N VAL A 31 -1.53 14.32 -2.09
CA VAL A 31 -0.48 14.37 -1.06
C VAL A 31 -1.01 15.16 0.13
N ILE A 32 -1.05 14.53 1.30
CA ILE A 32 -1.54 15.11 2.54
C ILE A 32 -0.35 15.39 3.45
N ASP A 33 -0.10 16.67 3.69
CA ASP A 33 0.88 17.12 4.68
C ASP A 33 0.27 17.00 6.09
N LEU A 34 0.91 16.23 6.97
CA LEU A 34 0.51 16.05 8.37
C LEU A 34 1.21 17.02 9.33
N GLY A 35 2.07 17.90 8.82
CA GLY A 35 2.75 18.93 9.60
C GLY A 35 1.77 19.95 10.19
N GLY A 36 2.01 20.32 11.45
CA GLY A 36 1.17 21.28 12.19
C GLY A 36 -0.17 20.73 12.69
N LEU A 37 -0.40 19.42 12.56
CA LEU A 37 -1.67 18.77 12.93
C LEU A 37 -2.02 18.94 14.43
N LEU A 38 -1.01 19.01 15.29
CA LEU A 38 -1.18 19.15 16.74
C LEU A 38 -1.19 20.61 17.21
N ASP A 39 -0.86 21.55 16.32
CA ASP A 39 -0.59 22.94 16.69
C ASP A 39 -1.86 23.81 16.62
N ASP A 40 -2.81 23.47 15.74
CA ASP A 40 -4.01 24.29 15.50
C ASP A 40 -5.22 23.46 15.03
N SER A 41 -6.38 23.77 15.63
CA SER A 41 -7.68 23.18 15.27
C SER A 41 -8.10 23.46 13.82
N ILE A 42 -7.78 24.63 13.27
CA ILE A 42 -8.09 24.96 11.87
C ILE A 42 -7.27 24.06 10.96
N ARG A 43 -5.96 23.94 11.25
CA ARG A 43 -5.06 23.05 10.51
C ARG A 43 -5.50 21.59 10.57
N ARG A 44 -5.94 21.09 11.73
CA ARG A 44 -6.49 19.73 11.86
C ARG A 44 -7.72 19.54 10.97
N ASN A 45 -8.68 20.48 11.00
CA ASN A 45 -9.88 20.40 10.16
C ASN A 45 -9.55 20.37 8.66
N GLU A 46 -8.57 21.17 8.20
CA GLU A 46 -8.11 21.11 6.82
C GLU A 46 -7.52 19.75 6.44
N ILE A 47 -6.79 19.10 7.36
CA ILE A 47 -6.25 17.75 7.14
C ILE A 47 -7.39 16.74 7.07
N VAL A 48 -8.34 16.80 8.00
CA VAL A 48 -9.51 15.92 8.03
C VAL A 48 -10.28 15.99 6.70
N GLU A 49 -10.52 17.20 6.18
CA GLU A 49 -11.23 17.37 4.90
C GLU A 49 -10.41 16.84 3.71
N LYS A 50 -9.07 17.00 3.70
CA LYS A 50 -8.21 16.38 2.68
C LYS A 50 -8.24 14.85 2.75
N VAL A 51 -8.24 14.28 3.96
CA VAL A 51 -8.35 12.83 4.18
C VAL A 51 -9.71 12.33 3.68
N ARG A 52 -10.81 13.04 3.98
CA ARG A 52 -12.16 12.75 3.47
C ARG A 52 -12.17 12.70 1.95
N GLU A 53 -11.78 13.79 1.29
CA GLU A 53 -11.82 13.91 -0.18
C GLU A 53 -10.98 12.83 -0.87
N ALA A 54 -9.76 12.60 -0.37
CA ALA A 54 -8.85 11.61 -0.92
C ALA A 54 -9.39 10.18 -0.75
N SER A 55 -9.94 9.86 0.42
CA SER A 55 -10.50 8.54 0.70
C SER A 55 -11.75 8.25 -0.13
N GLU A 56 -12.66 9.21 -0.27
CA GLU A 56 -13.90 9.06 -1.05
C GLU A 56 -13.65 9.00 -2.57
N THR A 57 -12.72 9.81 -3.08
CA THR A 57 -12.52 9.97 -4.53
C THR A 57 -11.50 8.98 -5.09
N TRP A 58 -10.42 8.72 -4.33
CA TRP A 58 -9.28 7.95 -4.82
C TRP A 58 -9.16 6.59 -4.14
N GLY A 59 -9.54 6.50 -2.85
CA GLY A 59 -9.21 5.36 -1.99
C GLY A 59 -7.70 5.18 -1.80
N PHE A 60 -6.89 6.20 -2.14
CA PHE A 60 -5.43 6.17 -2.11
C PHE A 60 -4.86 7.58 -2.02
N PHE A 61 -3.88 7.80 -1.16
CA PHE A 61 -3.17 9.07 -1.02
C PHE A 61 -1.76 8.86 -0.43
N GLN A 62 -0.90 9.86 -0.60
CA GLN A 62 0.41 9.94 0.04
C GLN A 62 0.33 10.82 1.28
N ILE A 63 1.18 10.55 2.26
CA ILE A 63 1.35 11.42 3.44
C ILE A 63 2.80 11.89 3.53
N VAL A 64 2.99 13.14 3.95
CA VAL A 64 4.31 13.72 4.24
C VAL A 64 4.30 14.35 5.63
N ASN A 65 5.47 14.58 6.22
CA ASN A 65 5.61 15.07 7.59
C ASN A 65 4.87 14.19 8.61
N HIS A 66 4.84 12.87 8.37
CA HIS A 66 4.14 11.87 9.17
C HIS A 66 4.86 11.48 10.47
N GLY A 67 6.02 12.08 10.78
CA GLY A 67 6.73 11.92 12.05
C GLY A 67 7.65 10.70 12.18
N ILE A 68 7.64 9.76 11.21
CA ILE A 68 8.58 8.63 11.21
C ILE A 68 9.97 9.14 10.80
N PRO A 69 11.04 8.89 11.58
CA PRO A 69 12.39 9.31 11.21
C PRO A 69 12.83 8.68 9.88
N VAL A 70 13.44 9.48 9.00
CA VAL A 70 13.92 9.00 7.68
C VAL A 70 14.89 7.83 7.82
N GLY A 71 15.77 7.84 8.83
CA GLY A 71 16.69 6.74 9.10
C GLY A 71 15.98 5.40 9.37
N VAL A 72 14.81 5.42 10.01
CA VAL A 72 14.00 4.21 10.24
C VAL A 72 13.39 3.70 8.93
N LEU A 73 12.95 4.61 8.04
CA LEU A 73 12.42 4.22 6.73
C LEU A 73 13.51 3.59 5.83
N GLU A 74 14.68 4.21 5.77
CA GLU A 74 15.80 3.70 4.96
C GLU A 74 16.31 2.35 5.51
N GLU A 75 16.54 2.26 6.82
CA GLU A 75 17.02 1.03 7.44
C GLU A 75 15.98 -0.10 7.35
N MET A 76 14.67 0.21 7.28
CA MET A 76 13.65 -0.80 7.09
C MET A 76 13.70 -1.40 5.68
N LYS A 77 13.90 -0.56 4.65
CA LYS A 77 14.11 -1.02 3.26
C LYS A 77 15.37 -1.88 3.17
N ASP A 78 16.47 -1.42 3.76
CA ASP A 78 17.73 -2.18 3.76
C ASP A 78 17.62 -3.47 4.58
N GLY A 79 16.88 -3.47 5.69
CA GLY A 79 16.63 -4.67 6.50
C GLY A 79 15.87 -5.75 5.74
N VAL A 80 14.81 -5.39 5.01
CA VAL A 80 14.07 -6.33 4.14
C VAL A 80 15.00 -6.87 3.05
N LYS A 81 15.76 -5.99 2.38
CA LYS A 81 16.72 -6.40 1.36
C LYS A 81 17.76 -7.38 1.92
N ARG A 82 18.39 -7.06 3.05
CA ARG A 82 19.39 -7.92 3.70
C ARG A 82 18.83 -9.28 4.05
N PHE A 83 17.57 -9.38 4.50
CA PHE A 83 16.91 -10.67 4.71
C PHE A 83 16.80 -11.49 3.42
N HIS A 84 16.29 -10.90 2.33
CA HIS A 84 16.07 -11.61 1.07
C HIS A 84 17.37 -11.98 0.35
N GLU A 85 18.45 -11.23 0.57
CA GLU A 85 19.78 -11.50 0.01
C GLU A 85 20.64 -12.47 0.84
N GLN A 86 20.13 -13.00 1.98
CA GLN A 86 20.83 -14.06 2.72
C GLN A 86 20.85 -15.38 1.96
N ASP A 87 21.79 -16.26 2.36
CA ASP A 87 21.84 -17.64 1.91
C ASP A 87 20.50 -18.36 2.12
N THR A 88 20.13 -19.19 1.15
CA THR A 88 18.88 -19.95 1.16
C THR A 88 18.69 -20.76 2.45
N GLU A 89 19.76 -21.35 3.01
CA GLU A 89 19.67 -22.16 4.24
C GLU A 89 19.27 -21.34 5.47
N VAL A 90 19.57 -20.04 5.50
CA VAL A 90 19.10 -19.14 6.57
C VAL A 90 17.63 -18.80 6.37
N LYS A 91 17.25 -18.35 5.17
CA LYS A 91 15.86 -17.97 4.86
C LYS A 91 14.88 -19.13 4.98
N LYS A 92 15.32 -20.34 4.64
CA LYS A 92 14.53 -21.58 4.68
C LYS A 92 13.99 -21.91 6.08
N GLN A 93 14.63 -21.42 7.14
CA GLN A 93 14.16 -21.59 8.52
C GLN A 93 12.81 -20.90 8.77
N PHE A 94 12.51 -19.84 8.00
CA PHE A 94 11.24 -19.11 8.04
C PHE A 94 10.27 -19.58 6.95
N TYR A 95 10.72 -20.46 6.04
CA TYR A 95 9.92 -20.84 4.89
C TYR A 95 8.76 -21.76 5.29
N THR A 96 7.54 -21.29 5.11
CA THR A 96 6.34 -22.05 5.45
C THR A 96 5.15 -21.55 4.66
N ARG A 97 4.14 -22.42 4.48
CA ARG A 97 2.81 -22.03 3.95
C ARG A 97 1.74 -22.01 5.03
N ASP A 98 2.13 -22.28 6.28
CA ASP A 98 1.26 -22.15 7.44
C ASP A 98 1.16 -20.67 7.84
N VAL A 99 0.10 -20.02 7.36
CA VAL A 99 -0.18 -18.59 7.61
C VAL A 99 -0.58 -18.30 9.07
N SER A 100 -0.72 -19.32 9.93
CA SER A 100 -0.92 -19.11 11.37
C SER A 100 0.39 -18.79 12.11
N LYS A 101 1.54 -18.98 11.47
CA LYS A 101 2.84 -18.68 12.06
C LYS A 101 3.06 -17.16 12.17
N PRO A 102 3.70 -16.70 13.25
CA PRO A 102 3.92 -15.27 13.47
C PRO A 102 4.95 -14.65 12.50
N VAL A 103 5.85 -15.48 11.96
CA VAL A 103 6.85 -15.10 10.95
C VAL A 103 6.77 -16.12 9.82
N VAL A 104 6.56 -15.65 8.59
CA VAL A 104 6.43 -16.48 7.40
C VAL A 104 7.29 -15.91 6.29
N TYR A 105 8.13 -16.74 5.68
CA TYR A 105 8.75 -16.44 4.39
C TYR A 105 8.15 -17.37 3.34
N ASP A 106 7.70 -16.82 2.22
CA ASP A 106 7.26 -17.63 1.09
C ASP A 106 7.46 -16.94 -0.26
N SER A 107 7.39 -17.76 -1.31
CA SER A 107 7.19 -17.31 -2.68
C SER A 107 5.72 -17.57 -3.02
N ASN A 108 4.94 -16.49 -3.06
CA ASN A 108 3.48 -16.48 -3.29
C ASN A 108 2.67 -17.28 -2.25
N PHE A 109 1.90 -16.59 -1.41
CA PHE A 109 1.04 -17.22 -0.40
C PHE A 109 -0.05 -18.14 -1.01
N ASP A 110 -0.54 -17.80 -2.20
CA ASP A 110 -1.62 -18.47 -2.93
C ASP A 110 -1.14 -19.41 -4.05
N LEU A 111 0.14 -19.79 -4.05
CA LEU A 111 0.81 -20.51 -5.16
C LEU A 111 0.03 -21.71 -5.72
N TYR A 112 -0.67 -22.48 -4.87
CA TYR A 112 -1.40 -23.68 -5.29
C TYR A 112 -2.84 -23.43 -5.76
N SER A 113 -3.37 -22.23 -5.54
CA SER A 113 -4.74 -21.85 -5.92
C SER A 113 -4.78 -20.75 -6.99
N ALA A 114 -3.72 -19.95 -7.11
CA ALA A 114 -3.64 -18.88 -8.08
C ALA A 114 -3.45 -19.42 -9.51
N PRO A 115 -4.03 -18.77 -10.54
CA PRO A 115 -3.83 -19.16 -11.93
C PRO A 115 -2.39 -18.92 -12.42
N SER A 116 -1.65 -18.03 -11.77
CA SER A 116 -0.24 -17.73 -12.06
C SER A 116 0.46 -17.22 -10.80
N ALA A 117 1.77 -17.49 -10.69
CA ALA A 117 2.59 -16.92 -9.65
C ALA A 117 2.93 -15.45 -9.95
N ASN A 118 3.04 -14.64 -8.91
CA ASN A 118 3.60 -13.31 -8.97
C ASN A 118 5.13 -13.37 -8.86
N TRP A 119 5.80 -12.41 -9.49
CA TRP A 119 7.26 -12.27 -9.48
C TRP A 119 7.73 -11.55 -8.20
N ARG A 120 7.48 -12.17 -7.05
CA ARG A 120 7.88 -11.66 -5.73
C ARG A 120 8.09 -12.77 -4.70
N ASP A 121 8.94 -12.48 -3.75
CA ASP A 121 9.03 -13.16 -2.46
C ASP A 121 8.48 -12.24 -1.35
N THR A 122 8.00 -12.83 -0.25
CA THR A 122 7.44 -12.07 0.88
C THR A 122 7.93 -12.60 2.22
N LEU A 123 8.42 -11.68 3.06
CA LEU A 123 8.54 -11.89 4.50
C LEU A 123 7.33 -11.26 5.18
N THR A 124 6.50 -12.07 5.82
CA THR A 124 5.33 -11.65 6.59
C THR A 124 5.64 -11.74 8.08
N VAL A 125 5.39 -10.67 8.82
CA VAL A 125 5.59 -10.61 10.28
C VAL A 125 4.35 -10.04 10.95
N HIS A 126 3.72 -10.83 11.81
CA HIS A 126 2.57 -10.42 12.60
C HIS A 126 3.03 -9.70 13.87
N MET A 127 3.00 -8.36 13.86
CA MET A 127 3.54 -7.51 14.93
C MET A 127 2.53 -7.13 16.01
N ALA A 128 1.23 -7.26 15.73
CA ALA A 128 0.17 -7.04 16.72
C ALA A 128 -1.02 -7.99 16.43
N PRO A 129 -1.80 -8.39 17.46
CA PRO A 129 -1.70 -7.94 18.85
C PRO A 129 -0.58 -8.60 19.66
N ASN A 130 -0.09 -9.76 19.22
CA ASN A 130 0.94 -10.55 19.90
C ASN A 130 2.21 -10.56 19.04
N PRO A 131 3.15 -9.61 19.20
CA PRO A 131 4.39 -9.61 18.43
C PRO A 131 5.22 -10.88 18.70
N PRO A 132 6.03 -11.33 17.72
CA PRO A 132 6.94 -12.45 17.93
C PRO A 132 8.00 -12.06 18.95
N LYS A 133 8.62 -13.05 19.62
CA LYS A 133 9.77 -12.75 20.45
C LYS A 133 10.92 -12.28 19.56
N PRO A 134 11.82 -11.38 20.05
CA PRO A 134 12.93 -10.90 19.24
C PRO A 134 13.74 -12.04 18.61
N GLU A 135 14.05 -13.10 19.36
CA GLU A 135 14.79 -14.27 18.87
C GLU A 135 14.11 -15.02 17.71
N ASP A 136 12.80 -14.93 17.57
CA ASP A 136 12.02 -15.56 16.50
C ASP A 136 12.03 -14.73 15.20
N LEU A 137 12.51 -13.47 15.26
CA LEU A 137 12.66 -12.60 14.09
C LEU A 137 14.01 -12.83 13.39
N PRO A 138 14.08 -12.63 12.06
CA PRO A 138 15.34 -12.71 11.33
C PRO A 138 16.38 -11.73 11.88
N GLU A 139 17.55 -12.24 12.25
CA GLU A 139 18.57 -11.46 12.96
C GLU A 139 18.96 -10.17 12.24
N VAL A 140 19.07 -10.21 10.91
CA VAL A 140 19.50 -9.10 10.05
C VAL A 140 18.50 -7.93 9.96
N SER A 141 17.24 -8.15 10.35
CA SER A 141 16.17 -7.16 10.29
C SER A 141 15.35 -7.04 11.58
N ARG A 142 15.66 -7.83 12.62
CA ARG A 142 14.95 -7.90 13.90
C ARG A 142 14.73 -6.54 14.55
N HIS A 143 15.80 -5.79 14.79
CA HIS A 143 15.71 -4.52 15.50
C HIS A 143 14.84 -3.52 14.73
N ILE A 144 15.10 -3.40 13.42
CA ILE A 144 14.38 -2.43 12.60
C ILE A 144 12.92 -2.82 12.37
N LEU A 145 12.58 -4.10 12.25
CA LEU A 145 11.19 -4.57 12.19
C LEU A 145 10.40 -4.10 13.43
N MET A 146 10.99 -4.25 14.62
CA MET A 146 10.38 -3.84 15.89
C MET A 146 10.28 -2.32 16.05
N GLU A 147 11.27 -1.57 15.58
CA GLU A 147 11.26 -0.11 15.62
C GLU A 147 10.28 0.47 14.62
N TYR A 148 10.37 0.05 13.36
CA TYR A 148 9.47 0.45 12.28
C TYR A 148 8.01 0.14 12.60
N SER A 149 7.70 -1.05 13.13
CA SER A 149 6.32 -1.40 13.48
C SER A 149 5.73 -0.45 14.53
N LYS A 150 6.53 0.01 15.50
CA LYS A 150 6.07 0.97 16.52
C LYS A 150 5.75 2.32 15.91
N GLU A 151 6.59 2.80 15.00
CA GLU A 151 6.37 4.08 14.33
C GLU A 151 5.16 4.02 13.38
N VAL A 152 5.01 2.93 12.61
CA VAL A 152 3.85 2.73 11.73
C VAL A 152 2.55 2.57 12.53
N MET A 153 2.57 1.93 13.71
CA MET A 153 1.40 1.88 14.59
C MET A 153 0.92 3.28 14.99
N LYS A 154 1.81 4.20 15.33
CA LYS A 154 1.44 5.59 15.65
C LYS A 154 0.81 6.30 14.45
N VAL A 155 1.37 6.11 13.26
CA VAL A 155 0.82 6.68 12.02
C VAL A 155 -0.54 6.06 11.70
N GLY A 156 -0.70 4.75 11.85
CA GLY A 156 -1.97 4.03 11.67
C GLY A 156 -3.04 4.55 12.62
N ASP A 157 -2.73 4.65 13.92
CA ASP A 157 -3.63 5.22 14.93
C ASP A 157 -4.07 6.64 14.55
N LEU A 158 -3.12 7.51 14.16
CA LEU A 158 -3.42 8.87 13.74
C LEU A 158 -4.33 8.92 12.51
N LEU A 159 -4.09 8.07 11.51
CA LEU A 159 -4.92 8.01 10.31
C LEU A 159 -6.32 7.50 10.62
N LEU A 160 -6.48 6.55 11.54
CA LEU A 160 -7.79 6.08 12.01
C LEU A 160 -8.55 7.18 12.76
N GLU A 161 -7.85 8.03 13.52
CA GLU A 161 -8.47 9.20 14.15
C GLU A 161 -9.00 10.19 13.10
N LEU A 162 -8.17 10.55 12.13
CA LEU A 162 -8.53 11.47 11.05
C LEU A 162 -9.67 10.92 10.18
N LEU A 163 -9.68 9.61 9.92
CA LEU A 163 -10.77 8.94 9.21
C LEU A 163 -12.06 8.93 10.04
N SER A 164 -11.98 8.76 11.35
CA SER A 164 -13.16 8.84 12.24
C SER A 164 -13.77 10.23 12.22
N GLU A 165 -12.94 11.28 12.29
CA GLU A 165 -13.39 12.68 12.17
C GLU A 165 -13.94 12.98 10.78
N ALA A 166 -13.31 12.45 9.72
CA ALA A 166 -13.82 12.55 8.36
C ALA A 166 -15.19 11.89 8.24
N LEU A 167 -15.48 10.83 9.00
CA LEU A 167 -16.83 10.25 9.04
C LEU A 167 -17.83 11.05 9.89
N GLY A 168 -17.40 12.14 10.52
CA GLY A 168 -18.22 12.93 11.47
C GLY A 168 -18.40 12.22 12.82
N LEU A 169 -17.51 11.28 13.16
CA LEU A 169 -17.56 10.48 14.37
C LEU A 169 -16.55 11.01 15.40
N ASN A 170 -16.59 10.44 16.62
CA ASN A 170 -15.56 10.71 17.62
C ASN A 170 -14.19 10.24 17.08
N PRO A 171 -13.09 11.00 17.27
CA PRO A 171 -11.75 10.59 16.83
C PRO A 171 -11.36 9.16 17.24
N SER A 172 -11.79 8.66 18.40
CA SER A 172 -11.46 7.29 18.83
C SER A 172 -12.30 6.20 18.17
N HIS A 173 -13.36 6.53 17.42
CA HIS A 173 -14.40 5.57 17.02
C HIS A 173 -13.85 4.32 16.32
N LEU A 174 -13.03 4.48 15.27
CA LEU A 174 -12.48 3.34 14.53
C LEU A 174 -11.53 2.48 15.39
N LYS A 175 -10.83 3.11 16.34
CA LYS A 175 -9.99 2.39 17.31
C LYS A 175 -10.83 1.61 18.30
N ASP A 176 -11.92 2.19 18.78
CA ASP A 176 -12.84 1.59 19.76
C ASP A 176 -13.61 0.39 19.19
N ILE A 177 -13.74 0.29 17.86
CA ILE A 177 -14.30 -0.89 17.15
C ILE A 177 -13.20 -1.81 16.59
N ASP A 178 -12.00 -1.73 17.16
CA ASP A 178 -10.89 -2.65 16.93
C ASP A 178 -10.20 -2.58 15.56
N CYS A 179 -10.39 -1.52 14.77
CA CYS A 179 -9.72 -1.37 13.47
C CYS A 179 -8.18 -1.24 13.57
N ALA A 180 -7.65 -0.94 14.76
CA ALA A 180 -6.22 -0.78 15.03
C ALA A 180 -5.54 -2.03 15.65
N GLN A 181 -6.28 -3.11 15.92
CA GLN A 181 -5.75 -4.22 16.74
C GLN A 181 -4.66 -5.07 16.05
N GLY A 182 -4.74 -5.18 14.72
CA GLY A 182 -3.87 -6.05 13.93
C GLY A 182 -2.84 -5.25 13.15
N VAL A 183 -1.57 -5.66 13.24
CA VAL A 183 -0.49 -5.12 12.41
C VAL A 183 0.28 -6.26 11.81
N VAL A 184 0.31 -6.29 10.48
CA VAL A 184 1.09 -7.24 9.69
C VAL A 184 2.04 -6.44 8.81
N VAL A 185 3.34 -6.72 8.93
CA VAL A 185 4.38 -6.11 8.09
C VAL A 185 4.71 -7.09 6.96
N LEU A 186 4.63 -6.62 5.72
CA LEU A 186 4.98 -7.37 4.52
C LEU A 186 6.26 -6.79 3.90
N GLY A 187 7.36 -7.51 4.05
CA GLY A 187 8.63 -7.25 3.37
C GLY A 187 8.66 -7.92 2.00
N HIS A 188 8.09 -7.26 0.99
CA HIS A 188 8.10 -7.75 -0.38
C HIS A 188 9.46 -7.53 -1.07
N TYR A 189 9.89 -8.51 -1.85
CA TYR A 189 11.10 -8.42 -2.67
C TYR A 189 10.80 -8.81 -4.11
N TYR A 190 11.12 -7.90 -5.04
CA TYR A 190 10.83 -8.01 -6.46
C TYR A 190 12.15 -8.13 -7.25
N PRO A 191 12.66 -9.35 -7.49
CA PRO A 191 13.91 -9.51 -8.24
C PRO A 191 13.76 -9.05 -9.69
N ALA A 192 14.87 -8.74 -10.36
CA ALA A 192 14.84 -8.38 -11.78
C ALA A 192 14.17 -9.49 -12.61
N CYS A 193 13.17 -9.11 -13.42
CA CYS A 193 12.43 -10.05 -14.26
C CYS A 193 12.99 -10.02 -15.69
N PRO A 194 13.34 -11.18 -16.28
CA PRO A 194 13.83 -11.24 -17.67
C PRO A 194 12.75 -10.92 -18.71
N GLN A 195 11.47 -11.11 -18.36
CA GLN A 195 10.31 -10.89 -19.24
C GLN A 195 9.20 -10.13 -18.49
N PRO A 196 9.43 -8.86 -18.12
CA PRO A 196 8.53 -8.08 -17.26
C PRO A 196 7.13 -7.86 -17.87
N GLU A 197 6.96 -8.02 -19.18
CA GLU A 197 5.68 -7.95 -19.88
C GLU A 197 4.81 -9.20 -19.72
N LEU A 198 5.35 -10.30 -19.21
CA LEU A 198 4.66 -11.59 -19.06
C LEU A 198 4.26 -11.92 -17.62
N THR A 199 4.63 -11.09 -16.65
CA THR A 199 4.34 -11.32 -15.24
C THR A 199 4.03 -10.03 -14.50
N LEU A 200 3.60 -10.14 -13.26
CA LEU A 200 3.32 -9.03 -12.36
C LEU A 200 4.05 -9.25 -11.05
N GLY A 201 4.57 -8.18 -10.45
CA GLY A 201 5.07 -8.24 -9.07
C GLY A 201 3.96 -8.59 -8.09
N THR A 202 2.76 -8.05 -8.30
CA THR A 202 1.53 -8.43 -7.57
C THR A 202 0.34 -8.36 -8.52
N SER A 203 -0.50 -9.39 -8.52
CA SER A 203 -1.72 -9.45 -9.32
C SER A 203 -2.74 -8.40 -8.88
N LYS A 204 -3.66 -8.04 -9.78
CA LYS A 204 -4.74 -7.08 -9.48
C LYS A 204 -5.58 -7.58 -8.31
N HIS A 205 -5.68 -6.78 -7.26
CA HIS A 205 -6.49 -7.06 -6.06
C HIS A 205 -6.95 -5.75 -5.41
N SER A 206 -7.75 -5.91 -4.36
CA SER A 206 -8.00 -4.88 -3.35
C SER A 206 -7.56 -5.46 -2.01
N ASP A 207 -6.99 -4.62 -1.16
CA ASP A 207 -6.61 -5.04 0.19
C ASP A 207 -7.85 -5.45 0.98
N ASN A 208 -7.71 -6.48 1.81
CA ASN A 208 -8.76 -7.00 2.68
C ASN A 208 -8.65 -6.47 4.12
N ASN A 209 -7.74 -5.52 4.38
CA ASN A 209 -7.56 -4.86 5.66
C ASN A 209 -8.32 -3.52 5.71
N PHE A 210 -8.25 -2.84 6.85
CA PHE A 210 -8.87 -1.52 7.00
C PHE A 210 -8.03 -0.42 6.35
N LEU A 211 -6.71 -0.47 6.55
CA LEU A 211 -5.76 0.52 6.06
C LEU A 211 -4.41 -0.15 5.76
N THR A 212 -3.80 0.22 4.63
CA THR A 212 -2.42 -0.15 4.28
C THR A 212 -1.53 1.08 4.28
N VAL A 213 -0.40 1.02 4.99
CA VAL A 213 0.69 2.00 4.90
C VAL A 213 1.81 1.37 4.07
N LEU A 214 2.07 1.93 2.89
CA LEU A 214 3.06 1.40 1.96
C LEU A 214 4.33 2.28 1.95
N LEU A 215 5.47 1.65 2.19
CA LEU A 215 6.80 2.25 2.00
C LEU A 215 7.43 1.65 0.73
N GLN A 216 7.71 2.49 -0.26
CA GLN A 216 8.36 2.09 -1.52
C GLN A 216 9.86 2.45 -1.52
N ASP A 217 10.62 1.72 -2.32
CA ASP A 217 11.96 2.17 -2.72
C ASP A 217 11.87 3.25 -3.81
N HIS A 218 13.04 3.69 -4.30
CA HIS A 218 13.17 4.70 -5.34
C HIS A 218 12.87 4.19 -6.76
N ILE A 219 12.56 2.90 -6.93
CA ILE A 219 12.22 2.31 -8.23
C ILE A 219 10.70 2.36 -8.41
N GLY A 220 9.95 2.12 -7.34
CA GLY A 220 8.50 2.17 -7.35
C GLY A 220 7.88 0.96 -8.06
N GLY A 221 6.85 1.19 -8.89
CA GLY A 221 6.16 0.13 -9.65
C GLY A 221 4.74 -0.18 -9.16
N LEU A 222 4.27 0.48 -8.10
CA LEU A 222 2.86 0.42 -7.70
C LEU A 222 1.97 0.90 -8.86
N GLN A 223 0.88 0.17 -9.09
CA GLN A 223 -0.17 0.60 -10.00
C GLN A 223 -1.51 0.65 -9.30
N VAL A 224 -2.16 1.80 -9.34
CA VAL A 224 -3.48 2.00 -8.72
C VAL A 224 -4.53 2.11 -9.80
N LEU A 225 -5.62 1.36 -9.62
CA LEU A 225 -6.78 1.42 -10.49
C LEU A 225 -7.79 2.43 -9.97
N LEU A 226 -7.88 3.58 -10.62
CA LEU A 226 -8.81 4.63 -10.22
C LEU A 226 -10.15 4.46 -10.92
N ARG A 227 -11.24 4.63 -10.17
CA ARG A 227 -12.61 4.64 -10.70
C ARG A 227 -13.13 6.07 -10.72
N THR A 228 -12.63 6.88 -11.65
CA THR A 228 -13.18 8.22 -11.88
C THR A 228 -14.18 8.16 -13.03
N THR A 229 -15.45 8.46 -12.74
CA THR A 229 -16.50 8.81 -13.73
C THR A 229 -16.62 7.87 -14.95
N GLY A 230 -16.58 6.55 -14.73
CA GLY A 230 -16.82 5.56 -15.80
C GLY A 230 -15.61 5.22 -16.68
N LEU A 231 -14.43 5.80 -16.41
CA LEU A 231 -13.18 5.45 -17.09
C LEU A 231 -12.20 4.83 -16.08
N THR A 232 -11.52 3.78 -16.52
CA THR A 232 -10.59 3.00 -15.72
C THR A 232 -9.18 3.26 -16.24
N TYR A 233 -8.33 3.88 -15.44
CA TYR A 233 -6.93 4.15 -15.81
C TYR A 233 -5.98 3.37 -14.89
N PRO A 234 -5.14 2.46 -15.41
CA PRO A 234 -4.01 1.94 -14.66
C PRO A 234 -2.95 3.04 -14.56
N MET A 235 -2.78 3.61 -13.37
CA MET A 235 -1.73 4.60 -13.12
C MET A 235 -0.45 3.88 -12.73
N ARG A 236 0.65 4.09 -13.47
CA ARG A 236 1.99 3.63 -13.07
C ARG A 236 2.64 4.66 -12.16
N LEU A 237 2.83 4.30 -10.90
CA LEU A 237 3.56 5.10 -9.93
C LEU A 237 5.05 4.78 -10.04
N VAL A 238 5.83 5.79 -10.42
CA VAL A 238 7.27 5.86 -10.20
C VAL A 238 7.44 7.06 -9.27
N LEU A 239 7.76 6.81 -8.00
CA LEU A 239 8.14 7.84 -7.04
C LEU A 239 9.66 7.80 -6.87
#